data_AF-A0A0P7XEN2-F1
#
_entry.id   AF-A0A0P7XEN2-F1
#
_cell.length_a   1.000
_cell.length_b   1.000
_cell.length_c   1.000
_cell.angle_alpha   90.00
_cell.angle_beta   90.00
_cell.angle_gamma   90.00
#
_symmetry.space_group_name_H-M   'P 1'
#
loop_
_entity.id
_entity.type
_entity.pdbx_description
1 polymer ?
#
loop_
_entity_poly.entity_id
_entity_poly.type
_entity_poly.pdbx_seq_one_letter_code
_entity_poly.pdbx_strand_id
1 'polypeptide(L)'
;MEEALSEAGLAAPLIRCTALFRAFRLHGGEGTPMGESAAAREADLAATSVAIWQSDTGTSGTEAAVEAIVPMVGAATDLFLARMGANLDAGGGVFDPDLETELVYCVALQDEIAAQDED
;
A
#
# COMPACT_ATOMS: atom_id res chain seq x y z
N MET A 1 -0.14 1.95 -12.66
CA MET A 1 0.29 2.39 -11.32
C MET A 1 0.43 3.90 -11.26
N GLU A 2 1.26 4.51 -12.11
CA GLU A 2 1.44 5.97 -12.15
C GLU A 2 0.12 6.74 -12.30
N GLU A 3 -0.74 6.34 -13.23
CA GLU A 3 -2.06 6.95 -13.41
C GLU A 3 -2.93 6.88 -12.15
N ALA A 4 -2.97 5.72 -11.49
CA ALA A 4 -3.75 5.49 -10.27
C ALA A 4 -3.28 6.33 -9.07
N LEU A 5 -2.04 6.84 -9.12
CA LEU A 5 -1.40 7.60 -8.04
C LEU A 5 -1.08 9.05 -8.46
N SER A 6 -1.65 9.53 -9.57
CA SER A 6 -1.30 10.83 -10.15
C SER A 6 -1.59 12.03 -9.22
N GLU A 7 -2.57 11.89 -8.31
CA GLU A 7 -2.95 12.92 -7.33
C GLU A 7 -2.35 12.67 -5.93
N ALA A 8 -1.51 11.65 -5.78
CA ALA A 8 -0.99 11.24 -4.48
C ALA A 8 0.15 12.14 -3.96
N GLY A 9 0.79 12.91 -4.84
CA GLY A 9 1.91 13.79 -4.47
C GLY A 9 3.01 13.06 -3.70
N LEU A 10 3.44 13.62 -2.58
CA LEU A 10 4.45 13.02 -1.72
C LEU A 10 3.98 11.72 -1.03
N ALA A 11 2.67 11.48 -0.95
CA ALA A 11 2.12 10.25 -0.36
C ALA A 11 2.12 9.05 -1.33
N ALA A 12 2.46 9.25 -2.61
CA ALA A 12 2.46 8.19 -3.64
C ALA A 12 3.16 6.87 -3.22
N PRO A 13 4.40 6.88 -2.67
CA PRO A 13 5.05 5.64 -2.24
C PRO A 13 4.30 4.94 -1.09
N LEU A 14 3.77 5.71 -0.13
CA LEU A 14 3.02 5.17 1.00
C LEU A 14 1.71 4.52 0.52
N ILE A 15 0.95 5.22 -0.33
CA ILE A 15 -0.30 4.73 -0.90
C ILE A 15 -0.07 3.45 -1.72
N ARG A 16 1.03 3.41 -2.50
CA ARG A 16 1.42 2.21 -3.24
C ARG A 16 1.69 1.03 -2.30
N CYS A 17 2.43 1.25 -1.21
CA CYS A 17 2.75 0.20 -0.26
C CYS A 17 1.53 -0.25 0.57
N THR A 18 0.66 0.67 0.96
CA THR A 18 -0.66 0.37 1.54
C THR A 18 -1.46 -0.55 0.61
N ALA A 19 -1.50 -0.23 -0.68
CA ALA A 19 -2.20 -1.04 -1.67
C ALA A 19 -1.58 -2.43 -1.87
N LEU A 20 -0.25 -2.55 -1.82
CA LEU A 20 0.44 -3.84 -1.91
C LEU A 20 0.08 -4.75 -0.72
N PHE A 21 0.18 -4.24 0.52
CA PHE A 21 -0.17 -5.02 1.70
C PHE A 21 -1.67 -5.33 1.77
N ARG A 22 -2.53 -4.42 1.32
CA ARG A 22 -3.95 -4.72 1.14
C ARG A 22 -4.18 -5.86 0.16
N ALA A 23 -3.49 -5.85 -1.00
CA ALA A 23 -3.58 -6.94 -1.96
C ALA A 23 -3.09 -8.28 -1.36
N PHE A 24 -2.03 -8.26 -0.54
CA PHE A 24 -1.56 -9.45 0.17
C PHE A 24 -2.56 -9.95 1.19
N ARG A 25 -3.19 -9.06 1.95
CA ARG A 25 -4.22 -9.44 2.92
C ARG A 25 -5.41 -10.10 2.22
N LEU A 26 -5.86 -9.52 1.11
CA LEU A 26 -6.94 -10.06 0.30
C LEU A 26 -6.56 -11.41 -0.35
N HIS A 27 -5.32 -11.57 -0.78
CA HIS A 27 -4.83 -12.82 -1.37
C HIS A 27 -4.58 -13.93 -0.33
N GLY A 28 -3.90 -13.60 0.78
CA GLY A 28 -3.55 -14.54 1.85
C GLY A 28 -4.73 -14.93 2.74
N GLY A 29 -5.81 -14.16 2.71
CA GLY A 29 -7.04 -14.42 3.46
C GLY A 29 -7.02 -13.86 4.88
N GLU A 30 -8.18 -13.37 5.31
CA GLU A 30 -8.37 -12.82 6.65
C GLU A 30 -8.19 -13.90 7.73
N GLY A 31 -7.54 -13.53 8.85
CA GLY A 31 -7.28 -14.43 9.98
C GLY A 31 -6.15 -15.44 9.76
N THR A 32 -5.38 -15.32 8.69
CA THR A 32 -4.12 -16.05 8.53
C THR A 32 -2.94 -15.23 9.09
N PRO A 33 -1.84 -15.86 9.54
CA PRO A 33 -0.67 -15.11 10.01
C PRO A 33 -0.12 -14.11 8.97
N MET A 34 -0.21 -14.47 7.69
CA MET A 34 0.14 -13.59 6.58
C MET A 34 -0.84 -12.43 6.44
N GLY A 35 -2.14 -12.69 6.48
CA GLY A 35 -3.19 -11.67 6.40
C GLY A 35 -3.17 -10.69 7.57
N GLU A 36 -2.91 -11.18 8.79
CA GLU A 36 -2.76 -10.36 9.99
C GLU A 36 -1.51 -9.48 9.91
N SER A 37 -0.38 -10.05 9.50
CA SER A 37 0.85 -9.27 9.28
C SER A 37 0.62 -8.20 8.24
N ALA A 38 0.00 -8.52 7.10
CA ALA A 38 -0.31 -7.56 6.06
C ALA A 38 -1.30 -6.47 6.52
N ALA A 39 -2.29 -6.81 7.34
CA ALA A 39 -3.24 -5.85 7.90
C ALA A 39 -2.56 -4.80 8.79
N ALA A 40 -1.61 -5.22 9.63
CA ALA A 40 -0.84 -4.30 10.47
C ALA A 40 -0.06 -3.30 9.61
N ARG A 41 0.67 -3.80 8.60
CA ARG A 41 1.44 -2.95 7.67
C ARG A 41 0.57 -2.00 6.86
N GLU A 42 -0.58 -2.49 6.38
CA GLU A 42 -1.58 -1.68 5.67
C GLU A 42 -2.06 -0.52 6.54
N ALA A 43 -2.35 -0.78 7.82
CA ALA A 43 -2.86 0.25 8.74
C ALA A 43 -1.84 1.36 9.02
N ASP A 44 -0.59 0.99 9.32
CA ASP A 44 0.48 1.95 9.62
C ASP A 44 0.72 2.88 8.41
N LEU A 45 0.91 2.30 7.23
CA LEU A 45 1.16 3.05 6.00
C LEU A 45 -0.05 3.89 5.57
N ALA A 46 -1.27 3.41 5.80
CA ALA A 46 -2.48 4.19 5.55
C ALA A 46 -2.51 5.45 6.44
N ALA A 47 -2.21 5.32 7.73
CA ALA A 47 -2.16 6.46 8.65
C ALA A 47 -1.08 7.48 8.23
N THR A 48 0.14 7.02 7.92
CA THR A 48 1.23 7.90 7.45
C THR A 48 0.89 8.55 6.12
N SER A 49 0.26 7.82 5.19
CA SER A 49 -0.14 8.38 3.89
C SER A 49 -1.13 9.55 4.05
N VAL A 50 -2.07 9.45 5.00
CA VAL A 50 -3.01 10.53 5.32
C VAL A 50 -2.26 11.75 5.86
N ALA A 51 -1.36 11.55 6.83
CA ALA A 51 -0.59 12.64 7.42
C ALA A 51 0.28 13.38 6.39
N ILE A 52 0.98 12.63 5.53
CA ILE A 52 1.83 13.22 4.48
C ILE A 52 0.98 13.95 3.44
N TRP A 53 -0.12 13.36 2.98
CA TRP A 53 -0.97 14.02 1.98
C TRP A 53 -1.60 15.30 2.52
N GLN A 54 -2.04 15.31 3.79
CA GLN A 54 -2.54 16.52 4.45
C GLN A 54 -1.49 17.61 4.50
N SER A 55 -0.25 17.25 4.86
CA SER A 55 0.87 18.19 4.89
C SER A 55 1.22 18.73 3.49
N ASP A 56 1.19 17.88 2.47
CA ASP A 56 1.54 18.22 1.09
C ASP A 56 0.51 19.17 0.46
N THR A 57 -0.78 18.91 0.71
CA THR A 57 -1.89 19.69 0.14
C THR A 57 -2.33 20.87 0.99
N GLY A 58 -1.88 20.96 2.25
CA GLY A 58 -2.35 21.95 3.22
C GLY A 58 -3.79 21.72 3.68
N THR A 59 -4.34 20.51 3.50
CA THR A 59 -5.71 20.17 3.85
C THR A 59 -5.84 19.87 5.34
N SER A 60 -6.56 20.72 6.08
CA SER A 60 -6.86 20.51 7.51
C SER A 60 -8.14 19.68 7.66
N GLY A 61 -8.06 18.37 7.45
CA GLY A 61 -9.21 17.48 7.67
C GLY A 61 -8.90 16.02 7.34
N THR A 62 -9.06 15.13 8.32
CA THR A 62 -8.83 13.68 8.13
C THR A 62 -9.83 13.08 7.16
N GLU A 63 -11.09 13.52 7.21
CA GLU A 63 -12.14 13.04 6.30
C GLU A 63 -11.80 13.33 4.83
N ALA A 64 -11.46 14.57 4.50
CA ALA A 64 -11.08 14.96 3.14
C ALA A 64 -9.84 14.20 2.63
N ALA A 65 -8.85 13.97 3.50
CA ALA A 65 -7.66 13.20 3.14
C ALA A 65 -7.98 11.73 2.88
N VAL A 66 -8.85 11.12 3.70
CA VAL A 66 -9.32 9.75 3.50
C VAL A 66 -10.14 9.62 2.23
N GLU A 67 -11.03 10.58 1.95
CA GLU A 67 -11.82 10.63 0.70
C GLU A 67 -10.94 10.69 -0.55
N ALA A 68 -9.81 11.40 -0.50
CA ALA A 68 -8.83 11.43 -1.58
C ALA A 68 -8.02 10.14 -1.70
N ILE A 69 -7.54 9.60 -0.57
CA ILE A 69 -6.60 8.47 -0.55
C ILE A 69 -7.25 7.13 -0.82
N VAL A 70 -8.45 6.87 -0.26
CA VAL A 70 -9.11 5.56 -0.37
C VAL A 70 -9.31 5.10 -1.82
N PRO A 71 -9.77 5.95 -2.76
CA PRO A 71 -9.85 5.59 -4.17
C PRO A 71 -8.50 5.22 -4.78
N MET A 72 -7.43 5.96 -4.46
CA MET A 72 -6.07 5.68 -4.96
C MET A 72 -5.53 4.35 -4.44
N VAL A 73 -5.72 4.07 -3.14
CA VAL A 73 -5.38 2.77 -2.54
C VAL A 73 -6.16 1.65 -3.22
N GLY A 74 -7.46 1.84 -3.44
CA GLY A 74 -8.31 0.86 -4.12
C GLY A 74 -7.83 0.55 -5.54
N ALA A 75 -7.63 1.59 -6.35
CA ALA A 75 -7.17 1.44 -7.73
C ALA A 75 -5.78 0.78 -7.81
N ALA A 76 -4.85 1.15 -6.93
CA ALA A 76 -3.54 0.51 -6.86
C ALA A 76 -3.63 -0.95 -6.36
N THR A 77 -4.55 -1.26 -5.45
CA THR A 77 -4.78 -2.62 -4.94
C THR A 77 -5.26 -3.53 -6.06
N ASP A 78 -6.20 -3.06 -6.88
CA ASP A 78 -6.74 -3.81 -8.02
C ASP A 78 -5.63 -4.15 -9.04
N LEU A 79 -4.69 -3.22 -9.28
CA LEU A 79 -3.54 -3.46 -10.15
C LEU A 79 -2.61 -4.55 -9.60
N PHE A 80 -2.35 -4.55 -8.29
CA PHE A 80 -1.54 -5.59 -7.66
C PHE A 80 -2.22 -6.95 -7.67
N LEU A 81 -3.52 -7.01 -7.38
CA LEU A 81 -4.30 -8.26 -7.47
C LEU A 81 -4.35 -8.80 -8.90
N ALA A 82 -4.53 -7.93 -9.90
CA ALA A 82 -4.49 -8.32 -11.30
C ALA A 82 -3.13 -8.90 -11.70
N ARG A 83 -2.03 -8.29 -11.24
CA ARG A 83 -0.66 -8.80 -11.47
C ARG A 83 -0.45 -10.17 -10.84
N MET A 84 -0.84 -10.34 -9.57
CA MET A 84 -0.76 -11.63 -8.86
C MET A 84 -1.57 -12.72 -9.59
N GLY A 85 -2.79 -12.40 -10.04
CA GLY A 85 -3.62 -13.32 -10.83
C GLY A 85 -2.96 -13.70 -12.15
N ALA A 86 -2.44 -12.72 -12.89
CA ALA A 86 -1.75 -12.96 -14.15
C ALA A 86 -0.50 -13.84 -14.00
N ASN A 87 0.24 -13.68 -12.90
CA ASN A 87 1.41 -14.52 -12.61
C ASN A 87 1.03 -15.98 -12.35
N LEU A 88 -0.06 -16.21 -11.62
CA LEU A 88 -0.61 -17.56 -11.40
C LEU A 88 -1.11 -18.18 -12.71
N ASP A 89 -1.83 -17.42 -13.53
CA ASP A 89 -2.34 -17.89 -14.82
C ASP A 89 -1.21 -18.25 -15.80
N ALA A 90 -0.06 -17.56 -15.70
CA ALA A 90 1.15 -17.87 -16.45
C ALA A 90 1.89 -19.13 -15.94
N GLY A 91 1.40 -19.78 -14.88
CA GLY A 91 2.02 -20.95 -14.26
C GLY A 91 3.21 -20.63 -13.36
N GLY A 92 3.38 -19.35 -13.00
CA GLY A 92 4.38 -18.88 -12.05
C GLY A 92 3.89 -18.93 -10.60
N GLY A 93 4.69 -18.36 -9.70
CA GLY A 93 4.24 -18.02 -8.35
C GLY A 93 3.37 -16.76 -8.36
N VAL A 94 2.79 -16.42 -7.21
CA VAL A 94 2.10 -15.13 -7.00
C VAL A 94 3.04 -13.94 -7.29
N PHE A 95 4.32 -14.13 -6.96
CA PHE A 95 5.37 -13.14 -7.07
C PHE A 95 6.19 -13.33 -8.34
N ASP A 96 6.30 -12.25 -9.09
CA ASP A 96 7.34 -12.06 -10.10
C ASP A 96 8.45 -11.15 -9.52
N PRO A 97 9.62 -11.05 -10.19
CA PRO A 97 10.76 -10.31 -9.66
C PRO A 97 10.51 -8.82 -9.36
N ASP A 98 9.64 -8.14 -10.10
CA ASP A 98 9.37 -6.73 -9.79
C ASP A 98 8.43 -6.62 -8.59
N LEU A 99 7.48 -7.54 -8.44
CA LEU A 99 6.61 -7.58 -7.26
C LEU A 99 7.41 -7.93 -5.99
N GLU A 100 8.42 -8.78 -6.10
CA GLU A 100 9.38 -9.03 -5.01
C GLU A 100 10.19 -7.78 -4.67
N THR A 101 10.67 -7.07 -5.68
CA THR A 101 11.41 -5.81 -5.50
C THR A 101 10.55 -4.75 -4.83
N GLU A 102 9.29 -4.61 -5.26
CA GLU A 102 8.33 -3.68 -4.65
C GLU A 102 8.00 -4.07 -3.21
N LEU A 103 7.88 -5.37 -2.92
CA LEU A 103 7.69 -5.83 -1.54
C LEU A 103 8.86 -5.45 -0.64
N VAL A 104 10.10 -5.67 -1.09
CA VAL A 104 11.30 -5.28 -0.33
C VAL A 104 11.31 -3.79 -0.07
N TYR A 105 10.99 -2.97 -1.08
CA TYR A 105 10.88 -1.52 -0.94
C TYR A 105 9.83 -1.14 0.13
N CYS A 106 8.64 -1.74 0.06
CA CYS A 106 7.55 -1.41 0.98
C CYS A 106 7.79 -1.87 2.41
N VAL A 107 8.48 -2.99 2.61
CA VAL A 107 8.93 -3.41 3.95
C VAL A 107 9.94 -2.41 4.51
N ALA A 108 10.95 -2.02 3.72
CA ALA A 108 11.95 -1.06 4.17
C ALA A 108 11.34 0.30 4.52
N LEU A 109 10.40 0.79 3.71
CA LEU A 109 9.67 2.04 3.98
C LEU A 109 8.88 1.96 5.29
N GLN A 110 8.22 0.83 5.56
CA GLN A 110 7.49 0.65 6.82
C GLN A 110 8.45 0.62 8.02
N ASP A 111 9.57 -0.09 7.92
CA ASP A 111 10.56 -0.17 8.99
C ASP A 111 11.14 1.22 9.32
N GLU A 112 11.38 2.06 8.30
CA GLU A 112 11.83 3.44 8.47
C GLU A 112 10.79 4.32 9.19
N ILE A 113 9.50 4.12 8.92
CA ILE A 113 8.41 4.84 9.59
C ILE A 113 8.29 4.37 11.05
N ALA A 114 8.29 3.06 11.28
CA ALA A 114 8.19 2.51 12.62
C ALA A 114 9.34 2.98 13.54
N ALA A 115 10.56 3.11 12.99
CA ALA A 115 11.70 3.64 13.73
C ALA A 115 11.57 5.12 14.11
N GLN A 116 10.76 5.91 13.39
CA GLN A 116 10.53 7.32 13.71
C GLN A 116 9.51 7.52 14.84
N ASP A 117 8.68 6.51 15.13
CA ASP A 117 7.69 6.55 16.21
C ASP A 117 8.29 6.12 17.58
N GLU A 118 9.52 5.62 17.60
CA GLU A 118 10.23 5.17 18.82
C GLU A 118 11.12 6.26 19.47
N ASP A 119 11.30 7.42 18.83
CA ASP A 119 12.07 8.60 19.29
C ASP A 119 11.18 9.71 19.90
#